data_AF-A0A920HUW6-F1
#
_entry.id   AF-A0A920HUW6-F1
#
_cell.length_a   1.000
_cell.length_b   1.000
_cell.length_c   1.000
_cell.angle_alpha   90.00
_cell.angle_beta   90.00
_cell.angle_gamma   90.00
#
_symmetry.space_group_name_H-M   'P 1'
#
loop_
_entity.id
_entity.type
_entity.pdbx_description
1 polymer ?
#
loop_
_entity_poly.entity_id
_entity_poly.type
_entity_poly.pdbx_seq_one_letter_code
_entity_poly.pdbx_strand_id
1 'polypeptide(L)'
;MLFLGARENIVKKLVSIYKEKYSEDIIAGFRNGYFYEQEEYDIARNISESGANILFVAIISKKEIFLNKHKDQLKTLILLWELEGVLMFFQVKLKELLYLCKE
;
A
#
# COMPACT_ATOMS: atom_id res chain seq x y z
N MET A 1 10.35 -0.23 -1.58
CA MET A 1 9.08 0.06 -0.87
C MET A 1 7.94 -0.72 -1.52
N LEU A 2 6.92 -1.14 -0.78
CA LEU A 2 5.74 -1.83 -1.34
C LEU A 2 4.45 -1.16 -0.84
N PHE A 3 3.47 -1.01 -1.72
CA PHE A 3 2.16 -0.43 -1.37
C PHE A 3 1.06 -1.49 -1.36
N LEU A 4 0.36 -1.62 -0.24
CA LEU A 4 -0.79 -2.51 -0.06
C LEU A 4 -2.02 -1.69 0.34
N GLY A 5 -3.00 -1.55 -0.54
CA GLY A 5 -4.20 -0.78 -0.22
C GLY A 5 -4.88 -0.11 -1.41
N ALA A 6 -5.94 0.65 -1.10
CA ALA A 6 -6.77 1.38 -2.06
C ALA A 6 -7.32 0.51 -3.23
N ARG A 7 -8.01 1.16 -4.17
CA ARG A 7 -8.43 0.54 -5.44
C ARG A 7 -7.24 0.48 -6.40
N GLU A 8 -7.30 -0.44 -7.36
CA GLU A 8 -6.25 -0.71 -8.35
C GLU A 8 -5.75 0.56 -9.08
N ASN A 9 -6.68 1.39 -9.54
CA ASN A 9 -6.37 2.65 -10.23
C ASN A 9 -5.63 3.65 -9.33
N ILE A 10 -5.99 3.72 -8.05
CA ILE A 10 -5.38 4.63 -7.08
C ILE A 10 -3.97 4.19 -6.74
N VAL A 11 -3.77 2.91 -6.39
CA VAL A 11 -2.45 2.40 -6.02
C VAL A 11 -1.48 2.44 -7.20
N LYS A 12 -1.94 2.18 -8.42
CA LYS A 12 -1.12 2.33 -9.64
C LYS A 12 -0.67 3.78 -9.86
N LYS A 13 -1.60 4.73 -9.73
CA LYS A 13 -1.28 6.16 -9.86
C LYS A 13 -0.26 6.60 -8.81
N LEU A 14 -0.41 6.11 -7.58
CA LEU A 14 0.52 6.34 -6.47
C LEU A 14 1.94 5.88 -6.83
N VAL A 15 2.05 4.65 -7.32
CA VAL A 15 3.31 4.03 -7.72
C VAL A 15 3.96 4.80 -8.86
N SER A 16 3.20 5.18 -9.90
CA SER A 16 3.72 5.98 -11.02
C SER A 16 4.33 7.29 -10.53
N ILE A 17 3.62 8.02 -9.67
CA ILE A 17 4.09 9.30 -9.12
C ILE A 17 5.40 9.12 -8.34
N TYR A 18 5.53 8.05 -7.55
CA TYR A 18 6.77 7.80 -6.79
C TYR A 18 7.93 7.37 -7.67
N LYS A 19 7.64 6.55 -8.69
CA LYS A 19 8.64 6.16 -9.68
C LYS A 19 9.19 7.38 -10.43
N GLU A 20 8.29 8.28 -10.87
CA GLU A 20 8.65 9.51 -11.57
C GLU A 20 9.39 10.52 -10.67
N LYS A 21 8.97 10.65 -9.40
CA LYS A 21 9.52 11.66 -8.48
C LYS A 21 10.85 11.25 -7.85
N TYR A 22 11.06 9.97 -7.58
CA TYR A 22 12.21 9.51 -6.80
C TYR A 22 13.12 8.56 -7.60
N SER A 23 12.60 7.43 -8.08
CA SER A 23 13.28 6.49 -8.99
C SER A 23 12.36 5.30 -9.26
N GLU A 24 12.52 4.64 -10.40
CA GLU A 24 11.79 3.40 -10.70
C GLU A 24 12.14 2.25 -9.72
N ASP A 25 13.41 2.16 -9.30
CA ASP A 25 13.93 1.07 -8.48
C ASP A 25 13.50 1.16 -7.01
N ILE A 26 12.90 2.28 -6.59
CA ILE A 26 12.49 2.48 -5.19
C ILE A 26 11.24 1.67 -4.83
N ILE A 27 10.49 1.20 -5.83
CA ILE A 27 9.24 0.44 -5.66
C ILE A 27 9.47 -1.05 -5.98
N ALA A 28 9.38 -1.88 -4.94
CA ALA A 28 9.48 -3.33 -5.01
C ALA A 28 8.16 -4.00 -5.45
N GLY A 29 7.04 -3.28 -5.38
CA GLY A 29 5.74 -3.78 -5.85
C GLY A 29 4.55 -3.00 -5.31
N PHE A 30 3.36 -3.44 -5.71
CA PHE A 30 2.10 -2.97 -5.15
C PHE A 30 0.99 -4.03 -5.25
N ARG A 31 -0.01 -3.93 -4.40
CA ARG A 31 -1.24 -4.75 -4.44
C ARG A 31 -2.41 -3.92 -3.95
N ASN A 32 -3.54 -3.96 -4.66
CA ASN A 32 -4.75 -3.28 -4.18
C ASN A 32 -5.28 -3.91 -2.88
N GLY A 33 -6.01 -3.13 -2.09
CA GLY A 33 -6.48 -3.52 -0.76
C GLY A 33 -7.74 -4.40 -0.75
N TYR A 34 -8.22 -4.82 -1.91
CA TYR A 34 -9.41 -5.66 -2.06
C TYR A 34 -8.97 -7.10 -2.36
N PHE A 35 -9.06 -7.96 -1.35
CA PHE A 35 -8.69 -9.37 -1.44
C PHE A 35 -9.51 -10.21 -0.45
N TYR A 36 -9.67 -11.48 -0.77
CA TYR A 36 -10.32 -12.48 0.08
C TYR A 36 -9.35 -13.00 1.13
N GLU A 37 -9.89 -13.58 2.22
CA GLU A 37 -9.07 -14.13 3.30
C GLU A 37 -8.12 -15.24 2.82
N GLN A 38 -8.54 -16.01 1.83
CA GLN A 38 -7.76 -17.08 1.22
C GLN A 38 -6.51 -16.55 0.49
N GLU A 39 -6.54 -15.30 0.03
CA GLU A 39 -5.40 -14.65 -0.64
C GLU A 39 -4.40 -14.03 0.36
N GLU A 40 -4.77 -13.88 1.64
CA GLU A 40 -3.96 -13.16 2.64
C GLU A 40 -2.57 -13.78 2.81
N TYR A 41 -2.51 -15.11 2.84
CA TYR A 41 -1.26 -15.84 2.99
C TYR A 41 -0.30 -15.59 1.82
N ASP A 42 -0.82 -15.68 0.59
CA ASP A 42 0.00 -15.45 -0.61
C ASP A 42 0.41 -13.98 -0.72
N ILE A 43 -0.46 -13.04 -0.33
CA ILE A 43 -0.11 -11.62 -0.29
C ILE A 43 1.02 -11.39 0.72
N ALA A 44 0.91 -11.89 1.95
CA ALA A 44 1.95 -11.73 2.97
C ALA A 44 3.28 -12.35 2.53
N ARG A 45 3.22 -13.55 1.91
CA ARG A 45 4.39 -14.21 1.33
C ARG A 45 5.04 -13.36 0.24
N ASN A 46 4.26 -12.88 -0.72
CA ASN A 46 4.76 -12.03 -1.81
C ASN A 46 5.41 -10.74 -1.28
N ILE A 47 4.85 -10.13 -0.23
CA ILE A 47 5.42 -8.94 0.41
C ILE A 47 6.77 -9.27 1.08
N SER A 48 6.87 -10.41 1.75
CA SER A 48 8.13 -10.84 2.37
C SER A 48 9.19 -11.19 1.33
N GLU A 49 8.81 -11.76 0.19
CA GLU A 49 9.72 -12.17 -0.89
C GLU A 49 10.08 -11.00 -1.81
N SER A 50 9.33 -9.89 -1.81
CA SER A 50 9.58 -8.74 -2.69
C SER A 50 10.87 -7.96 -2.35
N GLY A 51 11.54 -8.28 -1.24
CA GLY A 51 12.71 -7.52 -0.76
C GLY A 51 12.39 -6.09 -0.32
N ALA A 52 11.12 -5.75 -0.08
CA ALA A 52 10.74 -4.41 0.36
C ALA A 52 11.20 -4.15 1.80
N ASN A 53 11.94 -3.07 2.05
CA ASN A 53 12.26 -2.69 3.44
C ASN A 53 11.11 -1.98 4.16
N ILE A 54 10.19 -1.36 3.39
CA ILE A 54 9.07 -0.56 3.89
C ILE A 54 7.79 -1.03 3.21
N LEU A 55 6.76 -1.33 4.01
CA LEU A 55 5.41 -1.66 3.57
C LEU A 55 4.45 -0.54 3.97
N PHE A 56 3.78 0.06 2.99
CA PHE A 56 2.71 1.02 3.21
C PHE A 56 1.36 0.32 3.17
N VAL A 57 0.57 0.45 4.23
CA VAL A 57 -0.73 -0.24 4.35
C VAL A 57 -1.86 0.77 4.45
N ALA A 58 -2.73 0.76 3.43
CA ALA A 58 -3.93 1.60 3.30
C ALA A 58 -5.17 0.74 3.01
N ILE A 59 -5.50 -0.17 3.93
CA ILE A 59 -6.69 -1.03 3.88
C ILE A 59 -7.66 -0.58 4.99
N ILE A 60 -8.95 -0.48 4.68
CA ILE A 60 -9.97 0.06 5.59
C ILE A 60 -10.52 -1.01 6.54
N SER A 61 -10.83 -2.22 6.06
CA SER A 61 -11.66 -3.18 6.80
C SER A 61 -10.90 -4.24 7.60
N LYS A 62 -9.70 -4.64 7.17
CA LYS A 62 -9.00 -5.82 7.71
C LYS A 62 -7.57 -5.55 8.19
N LYS A 63 -7.17 -4.29 8.27
CA LYS A 63 -5.76 -3.88 8.51
C LYS A 63 -5.15 -4.56 9.73
N GLU A 64 -5.76 -4.41 10.90
CA GLU A 64 -5.19 -4.91 12.15
C GLU A 64 -5.16 -6.44 12.20
N ILE A 65 -6.23 -7.09 11.73
CA ILE A 65 -6.33 -8.55 11.68
C ILE A 65 -5.27 -9.13 10.73
N PHE A 66 -5.14 -8.58 9.53
CA PHE A 66 -4.14 -9.01 8.54
C PHE A 66 -2.72 -8.87 9.08
N LEU A 67 -2.39 -7.71 9.65
CA LEU A 67 -1.03 -7.44 10.15
C LEU A 67 -0.69 -8.30 11.37
N ASN A 68 -1.65 -8.54 12.26
CA ASN A 68 -1.41 -9.40 13.41
C ASN A 68 -1.26 -10.87 13.00
N LYS A 69 -2.11 -11.35 12.08
CA LYS A 69 -2.09 -12.73 11.57
C LYS A 69 -0.81 -13.06 10.81
N HIS A 70 -0.25 -12.09 10.09
CA HIS A 70 0.94 -12.29 9.24
C HIS A 70 2.20 -11.61 9.77
N LYS A 71 2.21 -11.15 11.02
CA LYS A 71 3.33 -10.39 11.61
C LYS A 71 4.68 -11.10 11.48
N ASP A 72 4.72 -12.42 11.69
CA ASP A 72 5.96 -13.19 11.63
C ASP A 72 6.50 -13.36 10.19
N GLN A 73 5.60 -13.28 9.19
CA GLN A 73 5.96 -13.31 7.78
C GLN A 73 6.39 -11.93 7.28
N LEU A 74 5.76 -10.87 7.78
CA LEU A 74 6.05 -9.49 7.41
C LEU A 74 7.32 -9.00 8.11
N LYS A 75 8.49 -9.33 7.54
CA LYS A 75 9.82 -8.87 8.02
C LYS A 75 10.16 -7.43 7.63
N THR A 76 9.17 -6.63 7.26
CA THR A 76 9.34 -5.29 6.70
C THR A 76 8.94 -4.23 7.72
N LEU A 77 9.45 -3.00 7.59
CA LEU A 77 8.98 -1.88 8.39
C LEU A 77 7.57 -1.50 7.91
N ILE A 78 6.58 -1.74 8.77
CA ILE A 78 5.17 -1.46 8.46
C ILE A 78 4.86 0.00 8.79
N LEU A 79 4.40 0.75 7.79
CA LEU A 79 3.86 2.09 7.93
C LEU A 79 2.36 2.06 7.67
N LEU A 80 1.59 2.30 8.74
CA LEU A 80 0.14 2.41 8.68
C LEU A 80 -0.24 3.82 8.27
N TRP A 81 -0.98 3.96 7.17
CA TRP A 81 -1.45 5.25 6.71
C TRP A 81 -2.96 5.34 6.86
N GLU A 82 -3.41 6.24 7.74
CA GLU A 82 -4.79 6.71 7.71
C GLU A 82 -4.95 7.70 6.54
N LEU A 83 -6.17 7.83 5.99
CA LEU A 83 -6.44 8.62 4.78
C LEU A 83 -5.88 10.05 4.84
N GLU A 84 -5.77 10.65 6.02
CA GLU A 84 -5.17 11.96 6.22
C GLU A 84 -3.63 11.98 6.05
N GLY A 85 -2.93 10.91 6.41
CA GLY A 85 -1.47 10.79 6.26
C GLY A 85 -1.01 10.57 4.83
N VAL A 86 -1.81 9.86 4.02
CA VAL A 86 -1.57 9.69 2.57
C VAL A 86 -1.53 11.05 1.87
N LEU A 87 -2.44 11.95 2.26
CA LEU A 87 -2.56 13.29 1.71
C LEU A 87 -1.38 14.20 2.08
N MET A 88 -0.76 13.99 3.25
CA MET A 88 0.35 14.84 3.70
C MET A 88 1.70 14.43 3.09
N PHE A 89 1.92 13.13 2.83
CA PHE A 89 3.13 12.68 2.12
C PHE A 89 3.08 13.03 0.62
N PHE A 90 1.87 13.18 0.07
CA PHE A 90 1.62 13.73 -1.25
C PHE A 90 1.54 15.26 -1.21
N GLN A 91 2.67 15.96 -1.33
CA GLN A 91 2.68 17.32 -1.91
C GLN A 91 2.25 17.28 -3.40
N VAL A 92 1.07 16.74 -3.67
CA VAL A 92 0.44 16.63 -4.99
C VAL A 92 -0.96 17.19 -4.80
N LYS A 93 -1.28 18.23 -5.58
CA LYS A 93 -2.50 19.04 -5.50
C LYS A 93 -3.74 18.20 -5.14
N LEU A 94 -4.23 18.45 -3.93
CA LEU A 94 -5.25 17.69 -3.20
C LEU A 94 -6.66 17.65 -3.82
N LYS A 95 -6.94 18.34 -4.94
CA LYS A 95 -8.32 18.51 -5.40
C LYS A 95 -8.88 17.33 -6.20
N GLU A 96 -8.05 16.53 -6.87
CA GLU A 96 -8.56 15.49 -7.78
C GLU A 96 -8.70 14.10 -7.13
N LEU A 97 -7.88 13.77 -6.12
CA LEU A 97 -7.89 12.42 -5.53
C LEU A 97 -8.96 12.23 -4.44
N LEU A 98 -9.38 13.31 -3.76
CA LEU A 98 -10.46 13.23 -2.77
C LEU A 98 -11.81 12.89 -3.40
N TYR A 99 -11.99 13.18 -4.69
CA TYR A 99 -13.19 12.86 -5.46
C TYR A 99 -13.27 11.35 -5.78
N LEU A 100 -12.14 10.72 -6.09
CA LEU A 100 -12.07 9.32 -6.54
C LEU A 100 -12.21 8.27 -5.42
N CYS A 101 -12.11 8.68 -4.15
CA CYS A 101 -12.36 7.80 -3.00
C CYS A 101 -13.80 7.89 -2.46
N LYS A 102 -14.64 8.80 -3.01
CA LYS A 102 -16.03 8.99 -2.58
C LYS A 102 -17.09 8.32 -3.46
N GLU A 103 -16.70 7.66 -4.55
CA GLU A 103 -17.58 6.83 -5.39
C GLU A 103 -17.03 5.42 -5.53
#